data_AF-A0A945GXY1-F1
#
_entry.id   AF-A0A945GXY1-F1
#
_cell.length_a   1.000
_cell.length_b   1.000
_cell.length_c   1.000
_cell.angle_alpha   90.00
_cell.angle_beta   90.00
_cell.angle_gamma   90.00
#
_symmetry.space_group_name_H-M   'P 1'
#
loop_
_entity.id
_entity.type
_entity.pdbx_description
1 polymer ?
#
loop_
_entity_poly.entity_id
_entity_poly.type
_entity_poly.pdbx_seq_one_letter_code
_entity_poly.pdbx_strand_id
1 'polypeptide(L)'
;MQVVESKVIINKIFRSVLIVVAGVYLSSCQSGAPGKTITLSNGAKTTETVAREISEPKFNAFLYLKNFSKVEYSRQANYSVEKEKYYQGGGYTLNIQHTLRSWFGNNVEQGYQDKARFVQFLKTVRKPELESSIQFVRLSNGYGYYANNDRCIVARFAKRIKSHTIFDNDSGQPDTIVMLVTCQGLTVSAEEFMDLLDFAGDKDRASDYRVKG
;
A
#
# COMPACT_ATOMS: atom_id res chain seq x y z
N MET A 1 -14.90 40.09 -62.54
CA MET A 1 -14.53 41.45 -62.09
C MET A 1 -15.07 41.62 -60.69
N GLN A 2 -14.18 41.90 -59.74
CA GLN A 2 -14.37 42.14 -58.31
C GLN A 2 -14.99 41.03 -57.43
N VAL A 3 -14.06 40.25 -56.90
CA VAL A 3 -14.10 39.54 -55.61
C VAL A 3 -14.06 40.58 -54.48
N VAL A 4 -14.95 40.46 -53.50
CA VAL A 4 -14.91 41.17 -52.20
C VAL A 4 -14.85 40.08 -51.13
N GLU A 5 -13.65 39.70 -50.70
CA GLU A 5 -13.04 40.10 -49.41
C GLU A 5 -13.86 39.74 -48.17
N SER A 6 -13.41 38.68 -47.47
CA SER A 6 -13.45 38.59 -46.01
C SER A 6 -12.27 37.73 -45.56
N LYS A 7 -11.16 38.42 -45.26
CA LYS A 7 -9.96 37.85 -44.62
C LYS A 7 -10.25 37.72 -43.12
N VAL A 8 -10.29 36.50 -42.61
CA VAL A 8 -10.25 36.24 -41.17
C VAL A 8 -8.82 36.43 -40.68
N ILE A 9 -8.66 37.39 -39.78
CA ILE A 9 -7.39 37.83 -39.20
C ILE A 9 -6.86 36.77 -38.23
N ILE A 10 -5.61 36.40 -38.46
CA ILE A 10 -4.73 35.62 -37.58
C ILE A 10 -4.51 36.40 -36.28
N ASN A 11 -4.74 35.80 -35.11
CA ASN A 11 -4.03 36.22 -33.91
C ASN A 11 -3.63 35.03 -33.04
N LYS A 12 -2.40 34.54 -33.31
CA LYS A 12 -1.63 33.69 -32.41
C LYS A 12 -1.13 34.58 -31.26
N ILE A 13 -1.60 34.36 -30.04
CA ILE A 13 -0.94 34.86 -28.84
C ILE A 13 -0.43 33.64 -28.05
N PHE A 14 0.79 33.26 -28.39
CA PHE A 14 1.69 32.50 -27.54
C PHE A 14 2.20 33.44 -26.43
N ARG A 15 2.09 33.01 -25.17
CA ARG A 15 3.05 33.16 -24.06
C ARG A 15 2.33 33.31 -22.73
N SER A 16 2.38 32.25 -21.94
CA SER A 16 2.58 32.31 -20.49
C SER A 16 3.01 30.93 -20.03
N VAL A 17 4.31 30.67 -20.21
CA VAL A 17 5.03 29.58 -19.55
C VAL A 17 5.23 30.02 -18.11
N LEU A 18 4.47 29.47 -17.18
CA LEU A 18 4.74 29.60 -15.75
C LEU A 18 5.51 28.35 -15.30
N ILE A 19 6.82 28.45 -15.37
CA ILE A 19 7.76 27.55 -14.71
C ILE A 19 7.71 27.86 -13.21
N VAL A 20 7.14 26.96 -12.41
CA VAL A 20 7.32 26.98 -10.95
C VAL A 20 8.48 26.04 -10.63
N VAL A 21 9.68 26.58 -10.64
CA VAL A 21 10.83 26.00 -9.93
C VAL A 21 10.61 26.33 -8.46
N ALA A 22 10.14 25.35 -7.69
CA ALA A 22 10.27 25.36 -6.24
C ALA A 22 11.29 24.28 -5.87
N GLY A 23 12.56 24.68 -5.91
CA GLY A 23 13.63 23.96 -5.24
C GLY A 23 13.41 24.06 -3.73
N VAL A 24 13.09 22.95 -3.09
CA VAL A 24 13.21 22.83 -1.63
C VAL A 24 14.56 22.22 -1.36
N TYR A 25 15.48 23.08 -0.91
CA TYR A 25 16.76 22.73 -0.34
C TYR A 25 16.55 21.75 0.82
N LEU A 26 17.15 20.57 0.73
CA LEU A 26 17.40 19.69 1.88
C LEU A 26 18.70 20.15 2.56
N SER A 27 18.56 21.01 3.55
CA SER A 27 19.49 21.16 4.67
C SER A 27 18.64 20.94 5.93
N SER A 28 19.04 20.24 6.98
CA SER A 28 20.35 19.86 7.49
C SER A 28 20.19 18.62 8.41
N CYS A 29 21.29 17.92 8.63
CA CYS A 29 21.44 16.91 9.67
C CYS A 29 21.36 17.59 11.06
N GLN A 30 20.49 17.10 11.97
CA GLN A 30 20.73 17.25 13.40
C GLN A 30 20.09 16.09 14.18
N SER A 31 20.98 15.33 14.80
CA SER A 31 20.74 14.33 15.84
C SER A 31 20.15 14.96 17.11
N GLY A 32 19.13 14.35 17.70
CA GLY A 32 18.69 14.64 19.06
C GLY A 32 17.22 14.33 19.34
N ALA A 33 16.96 13.19 19.98
CA ALA A 33 15.78 13.00 20.84
C ALA A 33 15.92 13.93 22.09
N PRO A 34 14.86 14.29 22.86
CA PRO A 34 13.70 13.46 23.18
C PRO A 34 12.32 14.11 22.97
N GLY A 35 11.31 13.26 22.81
CA GLY A 35 9.93 13.67 22.59
C GLY A 35 9.30 14.40 23.79
N LYS A 36 8.54 15.45 23.48
CA LYS A 36 7.24 15.76 24.10
C LYS A 36 6.63 16.99 23.45
N THR A 37 5.37 16.89 23.05
CA THR A 37 4.23 17.66 23.59
C THR A 37 3.12 17.73 22.53
N ILE A 38 1.94 17.30 22.95
CA ILE A 38 0.69 17.37 22.20
C ILE A 38 0.23 18.83 22.21
N THR A 39 -0.06 19.39 21.03
CA THR A 39 -0.84 20.63 20.90
C THR A 39 -2.15 20.29 20.20
N LEU A 40 -3.24 20.28 20.97
CA LEU A 40 -4.60 20.34 20.43
C LEU A 40 -4.90 21.80 20.07
N SER A 41 -5.14 22.05 18.79
CA SER A 41 -5.74 23.31 18.33
C SER A 41 -6.83 23.02 17.31
N ASN A 42 -8.04 23.46 17.65
CA ASN A 42 -9.29 23.32 16.89
C ASN A 42 -9.16 23.76 15.42
N GLY A 43 -9.79 23.00 14.52
CA GLY A 43 -10.20 23.53 13.20
C GLY A 43 -9.52 22.94 11.97
N ALA A 44 -9.59 21.62 11.77
CA ALA A 44 -9.56 20.98 10.44
C ALA A 44 -10.05 19.55 10.63
N LYS A 45 -10.72 18.95 9.64
CA LYS A 45 -11.03 17.51 9.64
C LYS A 45 -9.72 16.72 9.59
N THR A 46 -9.09 16.52 10.75
CA THR A 46 -7.88 15.72 10.91
C THR A 46 -8.29 14.26 10.87
N THR A 47 -7.79 13.54 9.88
CA THR A 47 -7.76 12.08 9.94
C THR A 47 -6.80 11.76 11.08
N GLU A 48 -7.32 11.52 12.29
CA GLU A 48 -6.49 11.14 13.44
C GLU A 48 -5.81 9.81 13.12
N THR A 49 -4.56 9.90 12.69
CA THR A 49 -3.68 8.75 12.58
C THR A 49 -3.09 8.56 13.98
N VAL A 50 -3.75 7.75 14.80
CA VAL A 50 -3.14 7.29 16.05
C VAL A 50 -2.00 6.34 15.68
N ALA A 51 -0.82 6.90 15.46
CA ALA A 51 0.40 6.13 15.31
C ALA A 51 0.78 5.61 16.69
N ARG A 52 0.33 4.40 17.02
CA ARG A 52 0.76 3.72 18.25
C ARG A 52 2.15 3.13 17.96
N GLU A 53 3.14 3.59 18.71
CA GLU A 53 4.51 3.07 18.70
C GLU A 53 4.51 1.57 19.02
N ILE A 54 5.21 0.78 18.19
CA ILE A 54 5.46 -0.68 18.27
C ILE A 54 4.33 -1.47 18.95
N SER A 55 3.17 -1.52 18.28
CA SER A 55 2.15 -2.52 18.61
C SER A 55 2.58 -3.87 18.04
N GLU A 56 2.45 -4.94 18.82
CA GLU A 56 2.57 -6.32 18.36
C GLU A 56 1.88 -6.50 16.99
N PRO A 57 2.55 -7.09 15.99
CA PRO A 57 1.95 -7.35 14.69
C PRO A 57 0.65 -8.16 14.80
N LYS A 58 -0.37 -7.71 14.07
CA LYS A 58 -1.65 -8.40 13.95
C LYS A 58 -1.63 -9.49 12.89
N PHE A 59 -0.82 -9.32 11.85
CA PHE A 59 -0.66 -10.31 10.78
C PHE A 59 0.68 -11.01 10.92
N ASN A 60 0.76 -12.27 10.46
CA ASN A 60 1.97 -13.09 10.52
C ASN A 60 3.05 -12.68 9.47
N ALA A 61 2.92 -11.50 8.84
CA ALA A 61 3.81 -11.06 7.78
C ALA A 61 5.28 -10.91 8.22
N PHE A 62 5.53 -10.63 9.50
CA PHE A 62 6.88 -10.54 10.07
C PHE A 62 7.68 -11.84 9.95
N LEU A 63 7.02 -13.00 9.83
CA LEU A 63 7.68 -14.29 9.60
C LEU A 63 8.31 -14.38 8.21
N TYR A 64 7.70 -13.70 7.24
CA TYR A 64 8.02 -13.86 5.83
C TYR A 64 8.89 -12.73 5.28
N LEU A 65 8.85 -11.55 5.89
CA LEU A 65 9.73 -10.44 5.53
C LEU A 65 11.16 -10.71 6.04
N LYS A 66 12.15 -10.71 5.15
CA LYS A 66 13.55 -10.90 5.55
C LYS A 66 14.08 -9.79 6.46
N ASN A 67 13.63 -8.56 6.26
CA ASN A 67 14.07 -7.39 7.02
C ASN A 67 13.01 -6.28 7.00
N PHE A 68 12.75 -5.67 8.16
CA PHE A 68 11.91 -4.48 8.33
C PHE A 68 12.40 -3.70 9.55
N SER A 69 12.27 -2.38 9.54
CA SER A 69 12.74 -1.49 10.62
C SER A 69 11.64 -1.06 11.58
N LYS A 70 10.39 -1.04 11.13
CA LYS A 70 9.25 -0.54 11.91
C LYS A 70 7.96 -1.18 11.43
N VAL A 71 7.04 -1.41 12.36
CA VAL A 71 5.63 -1.70 12.08
C VAL A 71 4.79 -0.56 12.62
N GLU A 72 3.85 -0.07 11.82
CA GLU A 72 2.83 0.87 12.24
C GLU A 72 1.46 0.27 12.09
N TYR A 73 0.69 0.39 13.15
CA TYR A 73 -0.71 0.08 13.14
C TYR A 73 -1.52 1.37 13.14
N SER A 74 -2.56 1.42 12.32
CA SER A 74 -3.55 2.49 12.33
C SER A 74 -4.93 1.92 12.06
N ARG A 75 -5.96 2.63 12.52
CA ARG A 75 -7.35 2.27 12.29
C ARG A 75 -8.08 3.50 11.74
N GLN A 76 -8.97 3.32 10.78
CA GLN A 76 -9.84 4.40 10.33
C GLN A 76 -10.73 4.88 11.48
N ALA A 77 -11.10 6.17 11.49
CA ALA A 77 -11.83 6.82 12.58
C ALA A 77 -13.19 6.17 12.90
N ASN A 78 -13.82 5.53 11.92
CA ASN A 78 -15.08 4.79 12.07
C ASN A 78 -14.87 3.31 12.47
N TYR A 79 -13.63 2.90 12.76
CA TYR A 79 -13.26 1.55 13.16
C TYR A 79 -13.59 0.46 12.13
N SER A 80 -13.86 0.82 10.86
CA SER A 80 -14.25 -0.16 9.83
C SER A 80 -13.04 -0.87 9.19
N VAL A 81 -11.91 -0.17 9.09
CA VAL A 81 -10.68 -0.67 8.45
C VAL A 81 -9.49 -0.52 9.39
N GLU A 82 -8.74 -1.60 9.52
CA GLU A 82 -7.44 -1.63 10.15
C GLU A 82 -6.35 -1.62 9.08
N LYS A 83 -5.23 -0.98 9.38
CA LYS A 83 -4.06 -0.93 8.50
C LYS A 83 -2.81 -1.27 9.29
N GLU A 84 -2.05 -2.21 8.77
CA GLU A 84 -0.73 -2.56 9.28
C GLU A 84 0.31 -2.31 8.18
N LYS A 85 1.31 -1.50 8.50
CA LYS A 85 2.37 -1.13 7.56
C LYS A 85 3.73 -1.53 8.12
N TYR A 86 4.51 -2.23 7.30
CA TYR A 86 5.90 -2.54 7.61
C TYR A 86 6.77 -1.59 6.81
N TYR A 87 7.81 -1.07 7.44
CA TYR A 87 8.76 -0.14 6.83
C TYR A 87 10.11 -0.78 6.67
N GLN A 88 10.79 -0.38 5.59
CA GLN A 88 12.18 -0.73 5.34
C GLN A 88 12.89 0.47 4.73
N GLY A 89 13.97 0.92 5.39
CA GLY A 89 14.63 2.17 5.02
C GLY A 89 13.67 3.36 5.14
N GLY A 90 13.55 4.18 4.09
CA GLY A 90 12.72 5.40 4.06
C GLY A 90 11.27 5.23 3.58
N GLY A 91 10.79 4.00 3.34
CA GLY A 91 9.45 3.75 2.79
C GLY A 91 8.77 2.51 3.37
N TYR A 92 7.47 2.35 3.12
CA TYR A 92 6.75 1.13 3.50
C TYR A 92 7.07 0.01 2.49
N THR A 93 7.35 -1.19 2.99
CA THR A 93 7.54 -2.41 2.19
C THR A 93 6.28 -3.26 2.13
N LEU A 94 5.41 -3.17 3.13
CA LEU A 94 4.15 -3.91 3.16
C LEU A 94 3.05 -3.01 3.72
N ASN A 95 1.87 -3.08 3.12
CA ASN A 95 0.66 -2.44 3.61
C ASN A 95 -0.49 -3.43 3.50
N ILE A 96 -1.00 -3.84 4.66
CA ILE A 96 -2.16 -4.70 4.82
C ILE A 96 -3.32 -3.83 5.25
N GLN A 97 -4.45 -3.90 4.56
CA GLN A 97 -5.70 -3.27 4.99
C GLN A 97 -6.76 -4.33 5.16
N HIS A 98 -7.45 -4.30 6.30
CA HIS A 98 -8.40 -5.33 6.70
C HIS A 98 -9.72 -4.70 7.18
N THR A 99 -10.86 -5.19 6.66
CA THR A 99 -12.19 -4.71 7.03
C THR A 99 -12.79 -5.53 8.18
N LEU A 100 -13.00 -4.90 9.33
CA LEU A 100 -13.43 -5.59 10.56
C LEU A 100 -14.87 -6.11 10.51
N ARG A 101 -15.79 -5.30 10.00
CA ARG A 101 -17.24 -5.57 10.06
C ARG A 101 -17.90 -5.75 8.69
N SER A 102 -17.11 -5.65 7.63
CA SER A 102 -17.60 -5.65 6.25
C SER A 102 -16.60 -6.33 5.32
N TRP A 103 -16.88 -6.27 4.03
CA TRP A 103 -16.02 -6.74 2.94
C TRP A 103 -15.66 -5.56 2.04
N PHE A 104 -14.65 -5.75 1.19
CA PHE A 104 -14.41 -4.83 0.09
C PHE A 104 -15.45 -5.06 -1.01
N GLY A 105 -16.08 -3.98 -1.49
CA GLY A 105 -17.07 -4.08 -2.56
C GLY A 105 -16.47 -4.50 -3.91
N ASN A 106 -17.34 -4.92 -4.84
CA ASN A 106 -16.99 -5.47 -6.16
C ASN A 106 -15.94 -4.66 -6.94
N ASN A 107 -15.96 -3.32 -6.85
CA ASN A 107 -14.99 -2.46 -7.55
C ASN A 107 -13.55 -2.66 -7.07
N VAL A 108 -13.37 -2.96 -5.78
CA VAL A 108 -12.06 -3.30 -5.22
C VAL A 108 -11.68 -4.68 -5.70
N GLU A 109 -12.58 -5.66 -5.60
CA GLU A 109 -12.37 -7.02 -6.10
C GLU A 109 -11.88 -7.05 -7.56
N GLN A 110 -12.64 -6.43 -8.47
CA GLN A 110 -12.27 -6.33 -9.88
C GLN A 110 -10.93 -5.60 -10.05
N GLY A 111 -10.69 -4.59 -9.22
CA GLY A 111 -9.47 -3.81 -9.25
C GLY A 111 -8.20 -4.57 -8.87
N TYR A 112 -8.31 -5.69 -8.15
CA TYR A 112 -7.19 -6.57 -7.81
C TYR A 112 -7.05 -7.75 -8.79
N GLN A 113 -8.07 -8.00 -9.64
CA GLN A 113 -8.01 -8.93 -10.77
C GLN A 113 -7.58 -8.25 -12.08
N ASP A 114 -7.55 -6.92 -12.12
CA ASP A 114 -7.16 -6.13 -13.28
C ASP A 114 -5.63 -5.97 -13.41
N LYS A 115 -5.05 -6.62 -14.43
CA LYS A 115 -3.61 -6.54 -14.75
C LYS A 115 -3.17 -5.10 -15.06
N ALA A 116 -3.98 -4.29 -15.74
CA ALA A 116 -3.62 -2.92 -16.09
C ALA A 116 -3.46 -2.05 -14.83
N ARG A 117 -4.30 -2.27 -13.81
CA ARG A 117 -4.12 -1.62 -12.50
C ARG A 117 -2.84 -2.07 -11.80
N PHE A 118 -2.45 -3.33 -11.93
CA PHE A 118 -1.18 -3.80 -11.40
C PHE A 118 0.02 -3.17 -12.12
N VAL A 119 -0.04 -3.03 -13.44
CA VAL A 119 0.98 -2.30 -14.23
C VAL A 119 1.10 -0.84 -13.76
N GLN A 120 -0.03 -0.15 -13.50
CA GLN A 120 -0.01 1.21 -12.95
C GLN A 120 0.55 1.27 -11.52
N PHE A 121 0.31 0.23 -10.73
CA PHE A 121 0.90 0.10 -9.41
C PHE A 121 2.43 -0.03 -9.48
N LEU A 122 2.95 -0.88 -10.38
CA LEU A 122 4.40 -0.99 -10.64
C LEU A 122 5.04 0.36 -10.98
N LYS A 123 4.40 1.17 -11.82
CA LYS A 123 4.86 2.53 -12.15
C LYS A 123 4.86 3.44 -10.92
N THR A 124 3.80 3.39 -10.11
CA THR A 124 3.64 4.19 -8.89
C THR A 124 4.75 3.88 -7.87
N VAL A 125 5.11 2.61 -7.70
CA VAL A 125 6.17 2.17 -6.78
C VAL A 125 7.56 2.20 -7.41
N ARG A 126 7.70 2.82 -8.60
CA ARG A 126 8.96 2.99 -9.33
C ARG A 126 9.65 1.65 -9.64
N LYS A 127 8.85 0.66 -10.07
CA LYS A 127 9.26 -0.67 -10.53
C LYS A 127 8.69 -1.06 -11.91
N PRO A 128 8.66 -0.16 -12.93
CA PRO A 128 8.13 -0.50 -14.24
C PRO A 128 8.92 -1.61 -14.94
N GLU A 129 10.20 -1.81 -14.59
CA GLU A 129 11.05 -2.87 -15.14
C GLU A 129 10.56 -4.29 -14.86
N LEU A 130 9.66 -4.46 -13.88
CA LEU A 130 9.08 -5.76 -13.52
C LEU A 130 7.88 -6.16 -14.40
N GLU A 131 7.42 -5.30 -15.31
CA GLU A 131 6.19 -5.52 -16.09
C GLU A 131 6.21 -6.83 -16.92
N SER A 132 7.39 -7.24 -17.40
CA SER A 132 7.56 -8.51 -18.14
C SER A 132 7.46 -9.77 -17.28
N SER A 133 7.54 -9.63 -15.95
CA SER A 133 7.52 -10.74 -14.99
C SER A 133 6.18 -10.91 -14.27
N ILE A 134 5.14 -10.18 -14.68
CA ILE A 134 3.83 -10.20 -14.01
C ILE A 134 3.21 -11.59 -14.11
N GLN A 135 2.85 -12.15 -12.95
CA GLN A 135 2.08 -13.38 -12.80
C GLN A 135 0.78 -13.11 -12.05
N PHE A 136 -0.27 -13.83 -12.42
CA PHE A 136 -1.54 -13.86 -11.69
C PHE A 136 -1.60 -15.12 -10.83
N VAL A 137 -1.98 -14.96 -9.57
CA VAL A 137 -2.17 -16.06 -8.63
C VAL A 137 -3.62 -16.11 -8.23
N ARG A 138 -4.19 -17.32 -8.25
CA ARG A 138 -5.53 -17.60 -7.73
C ARG A 138 -5.43 -18.66 -6.64
N LEU A 139 -5.85 -18.30 -5.44
CA LEU A 139 -5.89 -19.13 -4.24
C LEU A 139 -7.33 -19.53 -3.93
N SER A 140 -7.50 -20.45 -2.98
CA SER A 140 -8.83 -20.85 -2.48
C SER A 140 -9.58 -19.69 -1.83
N ASN A 141 -8.85 -18.78 -1.17
CA ASN A 141 -9.40 -17.65 -0.42
C ASN A 141 -8.92 -16.28 -0.93
N GLY A 142 -8.41 -16.19 -2.16
CA GLY A 142 -7.97 -14.91 -2.71
C GLY A 142 -7.33 -14.98 -4.07
N TYR A 143 -6.84 -13.83 -4.52
CA TYR A 143 -6.24 -13.67 -5.83
C TYR A 143 -5.45 -12.38 -5.91
N GLY A 144 -4.57 -12.27 -6.90
CA GLY A 144 -3.88 -11.04 -7.21
C GLY A 144 -2.73 -11.25 -8.17
N TYR A 145 -1.90 -10.23 -8.26
CA TYR A 145 -0.71 -10.27 -9.10
C TYR A 145 0.54 -10.12 -8.25
N TYR A 146 1.61 -10.76 -8.72
CA TYR A 146 2.96 -10.41 -8.31
C TYR A 146 3.86 -10.27 -9.53
N ALA A 147 4.97 -9.60 -9.34
CA ALA A 147 6.05 -9.48 -10.31
C ALA A 147 7.36 -9.45 -9.54
N ASN A 148 8.37 -10.13 -10.05
CA ASN A 148 9.66 -10.21 -9.39
C ASN A 148 10.80 -10.41 -10.37
N ASN A 149 11.98 -10.01 -9.92
CA ASN A 149 13.27 -10.40 -10.48
C ASN A 149 14.18 -10.83 -9.32
N ASP A 150 15.47 -11.02 -9.60
CA ASP A 150 16.44 -11.43 -8.58
C ASP A 150 16.64 -10.40 -7.45
N ARG A 151 16.13 -9.18 -7.61
CA ARG A 151 16.35 -8.05 -6.69
C ARG A 151 15.10 -7.65 -5.92
N CYS A 152 13.94 -7.61 -6.56
CA CYS A 152 12.72 -7.05 -5.99
C CYS A 152 11.51 -7.93 -6.27
N ILE A 153 10.60 -7.94 -5.31
CA ILE A 153 9.27 -8.56 -5.38
C ILE A 153 8.25 -7.46 -5.15
N VAL A 154 7.29 -7.34 -6.06
CA VAL A 154 6.11 -6.49 -5.90
C VAL A 154 4.89 -7.38 -6.00
N ALA A 155 3.98 -7.30 -5.04
CA ALA A 155 2.72 -8.02 -5.09
C ALA A 155 1.56 -7.12 -4.68
N ARG A 156 0.40 -7.36 -5.29
CA ARG A 156 -0.85 -6.70 -4.96
C ARG A 156 -1.98 -7.72 -5.06
N PHE A 157 -2.55 -8.08 -3.92
CA PHE A 157 -3.51 -9.16 -3.84
C PHE A 157 -4.61 -8.88 -2.81
N ALA A 158 -5.72 -9.57 -2.98
CA ALA A 158 -6.88 -9.54 -2.11
C ALA A 158 -7.16 -10.94 -1.59
N LYS A 159 -7.48 -11.06 -0.30
CA LYS A 159 -7.82 -12.32 0.37
C LYS A 159 -9.00 -12.15 1.31
N ARG A 160 -9.63 -13.28 1.58
CA ARG A 160 -10.54 -13.48 2.69
C ARG A 160 -9.79 -14.19 3.80
N ILE A 161 -9.55 -13.47 4.89
CA ILE A 161 -8.86 -13.98 6.08
C ILE A 161 -9.88 -14.29 7.18
N LYS A 162 -11.01 -13.57 7.26
CA LYS A 162 -12.05 -13.90 8.24
C LYS A 162 -12.67 -15.26 7.93
N SER A 163 -12.86 -16.04 8.99
CA SER A 163 -13.81 -17.14 8.98
C SER A 163 -15.23 -16.61 8.70
N HIS A 164 -16.16 -17.51 8.37
CA HIS A 164 -17.58 -17.14 8.32
C HIS A 164 -17.99 -16.43 9.62
N THR A 165 -18.57 -15.26 9.46
CA THR A 165 -19.15 -14.44 10.53
C THR A 165 -20.63 -14.79 10.69
N ILE A 166 -21.26 -14.31 11.76
CA ILE A 166 -22.70 -14.51 12.03
C ILE A 166 -23.63 -13.70 11.10
N PHE A 167 -23.08 -12.94 10.15
CA PHE A 167 -23.86 -12.08 9.28
C PHE A 167 -24.17 -12.80 7.96
N ASP A 168 -25.46 -12.88 7.59
CA ASP A 168 -25.93 -13.61 6.40
C ASP A 168 -25.38 -13.07 5.07
N ASN A 169 -24.82 -11.87 5.06
CA ASN A 169 -24.26 -11.23 3.88
C ASN A 169 -22.77 -11.52 3.68
N ASP A 170 -22.24 -12.59 4.29
CA ASP A 170 -20.86 -13.06 4.17
C ASP A 170 -20.56 -13.71 2.81
N SER A 171 -20.97 -13.01 1.74
CA SER A 171 -20.64 -13.31 0.37
C SER A 171 -19.11 -13.35 0.23
N GLY A 172 -18.59 -14.27 -0.59
CA GLY A 172 -17.16 -14.61 -0.75
C GLY A 172 -16.16 -13.48 -1.07
N GLN A 173 -16.52 -12.21 -0.91
CA GLN A 173 -15.70 -11.04 -1.14
C GLN A 173 -14.48 -10.99 -0.21
N PRO A 174 -13.35 -10.43 -0.68
CA PRO A 174 -12.17 -10.25 0.13
C PRO A 174 -12.44 -9.24 1.25
N ASP A 175 -11.85 -9.51 2.41
CA ASP A 175 -11.83 -8.62 3.57
C ASP A 175 -10.45 -8.02 3.84
N THR A 176 -9.44 -8.50 3.12
CA THR A 176 -8.05 -8.10 3.26
C THR A 176 -7.47 -7.78 1.90
N ILE A 177 -6.79 -6.63 1.81
CA ILE A 177 -5.99 -6.28 0.64
C ILE A 177 -4.56 -6.00 1.08
N VAL A 178 -3.63 -6.38 0.21
CA VAL A 178 -2.21 -6.38 0.52
C VAL A 178 -1.44 -5.77 -0.64
N MET A 179 -0.51 -4.88 -0.30
CA MET A 179 0.46 -4.31 -1.22
C MET A 179 1.85 -4.53 -0.65
N LEU A 180 2.65 -5.35 -1.34
CA LEU A 180 4.03 -5.68 -1.01
C LEU A 180 4.96 -5.04 -2.04
N VAL A 181 6.03 -4.42 -1.56
CA VAL A 181 7.17 -3.92 -2.34
C VAL A 181 8.42 -4.18 -1.52
N THR A 182 9.13 -5.27 -1.77
CA THR A 182 10.38 -5.61 -1.07
C THR A 182 11.51 -5.83 -2.06
N CYS A 183 12.66 -5.20 -1.82
CA CYS A 183 13.91 -5.47 -2.56
C CYS A 183 14.96 -6.18 -1.71
N GLN A 184 14.54 -6.66 -0.54
CA GLN A 184 15.41 -7.42 0.36
C GLN A 184 14.91 -8.87 0.52
N GLY A 185 13.82 -9.17 -0.17
CA GLY A 185 13.30 -10.50 -0.38
C GLY A 185 12.33 -10.94 0.72
N LEU A 186 11.71 -12.09 0.42
CA LEU A 186 10.89 -12.86 1.33
C LEU A 186 11.66 -14.13 1.74
N THR A 187 11.30 -14.74 2.87
CA THR A 187 11.82 -16.05 3.29
C THR A 187 11.15 -17.21 2.53
N VAL A 188 10.00 -16.93 1.91
CA VAL A 188 9.21 -17.83 1.05
C VAL A 188 9.01 -17.21 -0.34
N SER A 189 8.47 -17.94 -1.31
CA SER A 189 8.11 -17.36 -2.61
C SER A 189 6.99 -16.30 -2.47
N ALA A 190 6.80 -15.47 -3.50
CA ALA A 190 5.72 -14.48 -3.49
C ALA A 190 4.33 -15.15 -3.44
N GLU A 191 4.17 -16.26 -4.15
CA GLU A 191 2.94 -17.06 -4.14
C GLU A 191 2.69 -17.70 -2.78
N GLU A 192 3.70 -18.30 -2.15
CA GLU A 192 3.57 -18.84 -0.78
C GLU A 192 3.30 -17.73 0.25
N PHE A 193 3.91 -16.55 0.12
CA PHE A 193 3.58 -15.42 1.00
C PHE A 193 2.12 -15.02 0.85
N MET A 194 1.62 -14.97 -0.39
CA MET A 194 0.21 -14.70 -0.64
C MET A 194 -0.66 -15.77 0.03
N ASP A 195 -0.33 -17.05 -0.06
CA ASP A 195 -1.11 -18.14 0.51
C ASP A 195 -1.06 -18.19 2.05
N LEU A 196 0.12 -18.01 2.65
CA LEU A 196 0.35 -18.16 4.08
C LEU A 196 0.02 -16.92 4.92
N LEU A 197 -0.13 -15.74 4.30
CA LEU A 197 -0.49 -14.52 5.03
C LEU A 197 -1.87 -14.67 5.68
N ASP A 198 -1.88 -14.50 7.01
CA ASP A 198 -3.04 -14.61 7.90
C ASP A 198 -2.84 -13.72 9.14
N PHE A 199 -3.82 -13.69 10.05
CA PHE A 199 -3.65 -13.17 11.39
C PHE A 199 -2.54 -13.92 12.14
N ALA A 200 -1.74 -13.18 12.90
CA ALA A 200 -0.74 -13.76 13.77
C ALA A 200 -1.41 -14.49 14.94
N GLY A 201 -1.16 -15.80 15.03
CA GLY A 201 -1.50 -16.62 16.19
C GLY A 201 -0.41 -16.61 17.27
N ASP A 202 -0.69 -17.26 18.39
CA ASP A 202 0.26 -17.32 19.51
C ASP A 202 1.57 -18.04 19.13
N LYS A 203 1.49 -19.05 18.26
CA LYS A 203 2.66 -19.77 17.75
C LYS A 203 3.56 -18.86 16.89
N ASP A 204 2.95 -18.00 16.07
CA ASP A 204 3.69 -17.06 15.22
C ASP A 204 4.45 -16.06 16.09
N ARG A 205 3.78 -15.49 17.10
CA ARG A 205 4.39 -14.55 18.04
C ARG A 205 5.51 -15.19 18.87
N ALA A 206 5.36 -16.45 19.26
CA ALA A 206 6.40 -17.19 19.97
C ALA A 206 7.66 -17.43 19.12
N SER A 207 7.52 -17.43 17.78
CA SER A 207 8.64 -17.60 16.85
C SER A 207 9.37 -16.28 16.49
N ASP A 208 8.83 -15.12 16.89
CA ASP A 208 9.37 -13.78 16.59
C ASP A 208 10.60 -13.38 17.43
N TYR A 209 11.57 -14.27 17.57
CA TYR A 209 12.84 -14.00 18.27
C TYR A 209 13.69 -12.88 17.61
N ARG A 210 13.22 -12.24 16.53
CA ARG A 210 13.96 -11.25 15.73
C ARG A 210 13.78 -9.79 16.17
N VAL A 211 12.87 -9.51 17.11
CA VAL A 211 12.60 -8.13 17.58
C VAL A 211 13.20 -7.83 18.96
N LYS A 212 14.08 -8.68 19.49
CA LYS A 212 14.86 -8.37 20.71
C LYS A 212 16.32 -8.05 20.37
N GLY A 213 16.58 -6.76 20.15
CA GLY A 213 17.91 -6.14 20.07
C GLY A 213 17.80 -4.67 20.44
#